data_AF-A0A9D2A0J6-F1
#
_entry.id   AF-A0A9D2A0J6-F1
#
_cell.length_a   1.000
_cell.length_b   1.000
_cell.length_c   1.000
_cell.angle_alpha   90.00
_cell.angle_beta   90.00
_cell.angle_gamma   90.00
#
_symmetry.space_group_name_H-M   'P 1'
#
loop_
_entity.id
_entity.type
_entity.pdbx_description
1 polymer ?
#
loop_
_entity_poly.entity_id
_entity_poly.type
_entity_poly.pdbx_seq_one_letter_code
_entity_poly.pdbx_strand_id
1 'polypeptide(L)'
;MQTLYFTIKNFPDDVYYAVGKIIQASQEWEQDFKELVSMIHLQVKKINESSLNKLCDALKKHRQITEKEFEDLKRIIKARNYINHEFFLTDFREPCEDYDLHMENLQTKLNFTYDVIFEATDFIKNKIDRFKRDSIMRPSVVGK
;
A
#
# COMPACT_ATOMS: atom_id res chain seq x y z
N MET A 1 -9.33 7.59 -14.13
CA MET A 1 -8.09 8.31 -14.52
C MET A 1 -7.11 8.06 -13.39
N GLN A 2 -6.01 7.37 -13.66
CA GLN A 2 -5.00 7.08 -12.65
C GLN A 2 -4.20 8.36 -12.38
N THR A 3 -4.00 8.72 -11.12
CA THR A 3 -3.18 9.89 -10.76
C THR A 3 -1.72 9.58 -11.08
N LEU A 4 -1.06 10.48 -11.81
CA LEU A 4 0.35 10.34 -12.14
C LEU A 4 1.21 11.10 -11.11
N TYR A 5 1.85 10.35 -10.21
CA TYR A 5 2.79 10.84 -9.19
C TYR A 5 4.24 10.79 -9.65
N PHE A 6 4.59 9.81 -10.49
CA PHE A 6 5.93 9.59 -11.00
C PHE A 6 5.93 9.62 -12.52
N THR A 7 6.96 10.25 -13.07
CA THR A 7 7.26 10.17 -14.49
C THR A 7 8.67 9.59 -14.64
N ILE A 8 8.82 8.54 -15.44
CA ILE A 8 10.11 7.88 -15.65
C ILE A 8 10.72 8.38 -16.96
N LYS A 9 11.67 9.31 -16.86
CA LYS A 9 12.41 9.86 -18.02
C LYS A 9 13.89 9.51 -17.96
N ASN A 10 14.45 9.46 -16.76
CA ASN A 10 15.86 9.21 -16.49
C ASN A 10 16.02 7.89 -15.73
N PHE A 11 16.22 6.81 -16.48
CA PHE A 11 16.50 5.49 -15.89
C PHE A 11 17.98 5.38 -15.46
N PRO A 12 18.31 4.77 -14.31
CA PRO A 12 17.41 4.14 -13.33
C PRO A 12 16.93 5.06 -12.19
N ASP A 13 17.41 6.30 -12.14
CA ASP A 13 17.26 7.17 -10.98
C ASP A 13 15.80 7.50 -10.64
N ASP A 14 14.97 7.78 -11.65
CA ASP A 14 13.55 8.05 -11.45
C ASP A 14 12.81 6.83 -10.87
N VAL A 15 13.23 5.62 -11.25
CA VAL A 15 12.68 4.37 -10.73
C VAL A 15 13.09 4.17 -9.28
N TYR A 16 14.37 4.40 -8.94
CA TYR A 16 14.83 4.33 -7.56
C TYR A 16 14.11 5.34 -6.66
N TYR A 17 13.90 6.56 -7.15
CA TYR A 17 13.13 7.56 -6.43
C TYR A 17 11.68 7.12 -6.18
N ALA A 18 10.99 6.64 -7.21
CA ALA A 18 9.60 6.17 -7.11
C ALA A 18 9.47 4.98 -6.14
N VAL A 19 10.35 3.98 -6.24
CA VAL A 19 10.39 2.84 -5.31
C VAL A 19 10.67 3.31 -3.88
N GLY A 20 11.60 4.24 -3.68
CA GLY A 20 11.87 4.83 -2.37
C GLY A 20 10.64 5.48 -1.74
N LYS A 21 9.86 6.23 -2.54
CA LYS A 21 8.59 6.83 -2.10
C LYS A 21 7.53 5.78 -1.76
N ILE A 22 7.41 4.73 -2.55
CA ILE A 22 6.50 3.61 -2.27
C ILE A 22 6.88 2.90 -0.97
N ILE A 23 8.17 2.64 -0.74
CA ILE A 23 8.65 2.03 0.51
C ILE A 23 8.33 2.92 1.70
N GLN A 24 8.59 4.22 1.61
CA GLN A 24 8.28 5.18 2.67
C GLN A 24 6.78 5.15 3.00
N ALA A 25 5.91 5.33 2.00
CA ALA A 25 4.45 5.29 2.20
C ALA A 25 3.97 3.94 2.77
N SER A 26 4.60 2.84 2.35
CA SER A 26 4.31 1.51 2.88
C SER A 26 4.64 1.35 4.36
N GLN A 27 5.72 1.99 4.83
CA GLN A 27 6.13 1.96 6.23
C GLN A 27 5.20 2.82 7.10
N GLU A 28 4.82 4.00 6.60
CA GLU A 28 3.82 4.87 7.24
C GLU A 28 2.47 4.16 7.36
N TRP A 29 2.01 3.49 6.29
CA TRP A 29 0.80 2.68 6.31
C TRP A 29 0.88 1.53 7.32
N GLU A 30 2.01 0.83 7.40
CA GLU A 30 2.22 -0.25 8.38
C GLU A 30 2.15 0.27 9.83
N GLN A 31 2.69 1.46 10.09
CA GLN A 31 2.60 2.11 11.39
C GLN A 31 1.15 2.44 11.74
N ASP A 32 0.39 3.05 10.84
CA ASP A 32 -1.03 3.38 11.05
C ASP A 32 -1.85 2.10 11.29
N PHE A 33 -1.56 1.03 10.56
CA PHE A 33 -2.25 -0.25 10.74
C PHE A 33 -2.02 -0.83 12.14
N LYS A 34 -0.77 -0.76 12.63
CA LYS A 34 -0.41 -1.19 13.99
C LYS A 34 -1.09 -0.32 15.04
N GLU A 35 -1.14 1.01 14.85
CA GLU A 35 -1.89 1.92 15.72
C GLU A 35 -3.36 1.52 15.80
N LEU A 36 -4.03 1.33 14.65
CA LEU A 36 -5.42 0.92 14.61
C LEU A 36 -5.64 -0.38 15.41
N VAL A 37 -4.84 -1.42 15.15
CA VAL A 37 -4.95 -2.73 15.81
C VAL A 37 -4.73 -2.62 17.33
N SER A 38 -3.80 -1.78 17.76
CA SER A 38 -3.56 -1.50 19.18
C SER A 38 -4.73 -0.77 19.83
N MET A 39 -5.32 0.24 19.16
CA MET A 39 -6.46 1.02 19.68
C MET A 39 -7.71 0.17 19.89
N ILE A 40 -7.98 -0.77 18.99
CA ILE A 40 -9.12 -1.69 19.11
C ILE A 40 -8.84 -2.89 20.02
N HIS A 41 -7.66 -2.95 20.63
CA HIS A 41 -7.21 -4.02 21.53
C HIS A 41 -7.37 -5.43 20.96
N LEU A 42 -7.06 -5.65 19.66
CA LEU A 42 -7.05 -7.02 19.15
C LEU A 42 -5.95 -7.83 19.83
N GLN A 43 -6.28 -9.10 20.12
CA GLN A 43 -5.33 -10.06 20.65
C GLN A 43 -4.36 -10.54 19.56
N VAL A 44 -3.49 -9.64 19.11
CA VAL A 44 -2.36 -9.95 18.23
C VAL A 44 -1.11 -9.97 19.09
N LYS A 45 -0.48 -11.15 19.22
CA LYS A 45 0.80 -11.28 19.93
C LYS A 45 1.90 -10.55 19.16
N LYS A 46 2.65 -9.66 19.84
CA LYS A 46 3.76 -8.89 19.24
C LYS A 46 3.32 -8.09 17.99
N ILE A 47 2.37 -7.16 18.16
CA ILE A 47 1.85 -6.28 17.08
C ILE A 47 2.99 -5.65 16.27
N ASN A 48 4.02 -5.14 16.95
CA ASN A 48 5.14 -4.44 16.30
C ASN A 48 5.98 -5.34 15.38
N GLU A 49 5.98 -6.66 15.63
CA GLU A 49 6.69 -7.67 14.83
C GLU A 49 5.76 -8.36 13.82
N SER A 50 4.47 -8.04 13.83
CA SER A 50 3.48 -8.69 12.98
C SER A 50 3.45 -8.05 11.59
N SER A 51 3.36 -8.91 10.56
CA SER A 51 3.21 -8.45 9.18
C SER A 51 1.82 -7.86 8.92
N LEU A 52 1.71 -6.99 7.93
CA LEU A 52 0.43 -6.44 7.46
C LEU A 52 -0.61 -7.53 7.16
N ASN A 53 -0.21 -8.67 6.58
CA ASN A 53 -1.11 -9.80 6.37
C ASN A 53 -1.72 -10.31 7.67
N LYS A 54 -0.89 -10.54 8.71
CA LYS A 54 -1.37 -10.99 10.03
C LYS A 54 -2.30 -9.97 10.68
N LEU A 55 -1.99 -8.68 10.56
CA LEU A 55 -2.81 -7.60 11.10
C LEU A 55 -4.16 -7.52 10.37
N CYS A 56 -4.15 -7.65 9.04
CA CYS A 56 -5.35 -7.65 8.20
C CYS A 56 -6.26 -8.85 8.51
N ASP A 57 -5.68 -10.05 8.62
CA ASP A 57 -6.41 -11.26 9.04
C ASP A 57 -7.04 -11.09 10.43
N ALA A 58 -6.35 -10.42 11.35
CA ALA A 58 -6.89 -10.12 12.68
C ALA A 58 -8.10 -9.18 12.60
N LEU A 59 -8.02 -8.08 11.85
CA LEU A 59 -9.16 -7.18 11.64
C LEU A 59 -10.37 -7.93 11.07
N LYS A 60 -10.14 -8.80 10.10
CA LYS A 60 -11.20 -9.61 9.49
C LYS A 60 -11.81 -10.60 10.48
N LYS A 61 -10.98 -11.36 11.20
CA LYS A 61 -11.40 -12.34 12.20
C LYS A 61 -12.29 -11.71 13.27
N HIS A 62 -11.96 -10.48 13.69
CA HIS A 62 -12.70 -9.72 14.70
C HIS A 62 -13.81 -8.83 14.11
N ARG A 63 -14.18 -9.02 12.84
CA ARG A 63 -15.28 -8.32 12.14
C ARG A 63 -15.16 -6.79 12.15
N GLN A 64 -13.93 -6.27 12.16
CA GLN A 64 -13.63 -4.83 12.12
C GLN A 64 -13.61 -4.27 10.68
N ILE A 65 -13.53 -5.17 9.71
CA ILE A 65 -13.60 -4.90 8.28
C ILE A 65 -14.54 -5.90 7.59
N THR A 66 -15.14 -5.48 6.49
CA THR A 66 -16.00 -6.31 5.63
C THR A 66 -15.17 -7.31 4.81
N GLU A 67 -15.82 -8.26 4.13
CA GLU A 67 -15.14 -9.15 3.16
C GLU A 67 -14.48 -8.36 2.02
N LYS A 68 -15.18 -7.37 1.48
CA LYS A 68 -14.69 -6.55 0.38
C LYS A 68 -13.46 -5.74 0.79
N GLU A 69 -13.55 -5.04 1.92
CA GLU A 69 -12.41 -4.28 2.48
C GLU A 69 -11.19 -5.19 2.73
N PHE A 70 -11.42 -6.43 3.20
CA PHE A 70 -10.35 -7.40 3.44
C PHE A 70 -9.65 -7.82 2.14
N GLU A 71 -10.40 -8.15 1.10
CA GLU A 71 -9.84 -8.55 -0.19
C GLU A 71 -9.11 -7.39 -0.88
N ASP A 72 -9.64 -6.16 -0.78
CA ASP A 72 -8.97 -4.95 -1.26
C ASP A 72 -7.63 -4.76 -0.53
N LEU A 73 -7.62 -4.81 0.80
CA LEU A 73 -6.39 -4.68 1.59
C LEU A 73 -5.37 -5.78 1.24
N LYS A 74 -5.79 -7.03 1.03
CA LYS A 74 -4.89 -8.11 0.61
C LYS A 74 -4.24 -7.84 -0.74
N ARG A 75 -5.01 -7.34 -1.71
CA ARG A 75 -4.48 -6.98 -3.04
C ARG A 75 -3.42 -5.88 -2.93
N ILE A 76 -3.68 -4.88 -2.08
CA ILE A 76 -2.76 -3.77 -1.84
C ILE A 76 -1.49 -4.24 -1.13
N ILE A 77 -1.61 -5.08 -0.09
CA ILE A 77 -0.46 -5.72 0.58
C ILE A 77 0.37 -6.52 -0.42
N LYS A 78 -0.27 -7.25 -1.34
CA LYS A 78 0.42 -8.00 -2.39
C LYS A 78 1.21 -7.08 -3.33
N ALA A 79 0.59 -6.00 -3.83
CA ALA A 79 1.27 -5.02 -4.69
C ALA A 79 2.47 -4.37 -3.99
N ARG A 80 2.31 -3.98 -2.73
CA ARG A 80 3.40 -3.47 -1.88
C ARG A 80 4.53 -4.49 -1.72
N ASN A 81 4.20 -5.73 -1.42
CA ASN A 81 5.21 -6.78 -1.21
C ASN A 81 5.97 -7.09 -2.50
N TYR A 82 5.29 -7.05 -3.64
CA TYR A 82 5.93 -7.18 -4.95
C TYR A 82 6.99 -6.08 -5.15
N ILE A 83 6.68 -4.80 -4.90
CA ILE A 83 7.68 -3.71 -4.99
C ILE A 83 8.87 -3.95 -4.04
N ASN A 84 8.61 -4.43 -2.83
CA ASN A 84 9.64 -4.59 -1.82
C ASN A 84 10.54 -5.81 -2.00
N HIS A 85 10.06 -6.87 -2.64
CA HIS A 85 10.75 -8.16 -2.64
C HIS A 85 11.06 -8.71 -4.04
N GLU A 86 10.30 -8.32 -5.06
CA GLU A 86 10.34 -8.96 -6.38
C GLU A 86 10.70 -7.99 -7.51
N PHE A 87 10.25 -6.74 -7.45
CA PHE A 87 10.36 -5.76 -8.55
C PHE A 87 11.77 -5.63 -9.14
N PHE A 88 12.80 -5.51 -8.30
CA PHE A 88 14.19 -5.38 -8.78
C PHE A 88 14.78 -6.67 -9.36
N LEU A 89 14.15 -7.82 -9.12
CA LEU A 89 14.56 -9.12 -9.63
C LEU A 89 13.82 -9.46 -10.93
N THR A 90 12.65 -8.87 -11.14
CA THR A 90 11.81 -9.09 -12.33
C THR A 90 11.86 -7.87 -13.25
N ASP A 91 10.90 -6.97 -13.11
CA ASP A 91 10.55 -5.96 -14.10
C ASP A 91 11.65 -4.94 -14.26
N PHE A 92 12.39 -4.60 -13.21
CA PHE A 92 13.51 -3.67 -13.31
C PHE A 92 14.64 -4.18 -14.22
N ARG A 93 14.80 -5.51 -14.31
CA ARG A 93 15.87 -6.16 -15.07
C ARG A 93 15.38 -6.77 -16.38
N GLU A 94 14.10 -6.62 -16.68
CA GLU A 94 13.49 -7.24 -17.85
C GLU A 94 14.12 -6.68 -19.12
N PRO A 95 14.82 -7.50 -19.93
CA PRO A 95 15.35 -7.05 -21.19
C PRO A 95 14.18 -6.71 -22.11
N CYS A 96 14.13 -5.47 -22.60
CA CYS A 96 13.08 -5.00 -23.48
C CYS A 96 13.68 -4.42 -24.76
N GLU A 97 13.14 -4.80 -25.91
CA GLU A 97 13.52 -4.25 -27.21
C GLU A 97 13.00 -2.82 -27.40
N ASP A 98 11.85 -2.50 -26.79
CA ASP A 98 11.24 -1.18 -26.82
C ASP A 98 11.43 -0.46 -25.48
N TYR A 99 12.37 0.48 -25.46
CA TYR A 99 12.70 1.26 -24.26
C TYR A 99 11.51 2.10 -23.76
N ASP A 100 10.76 2.73 -24.67
CA ASP A 100 9.67 3.63 -24.29
C ASP A 100 8.51 2.84 -23.68
N LEU A 101 8.17 1.69 -24.27
CA LEU A 101 7.18 0.76 -23.72
C LEU A 101 7.62 0.23 -22.35
N HIS A 102 8.91 -0.08 -22.17
CA HIS A 102 9.43 -0.51 -20.88
C HIS A 102 9.28 0.57 -19.80
N MET A 103 9.64 1.82 -20.13
CA MET A 103 9.47 2.96 -19.21
C MET A 103 8.01 3.22 -18.86
N GLU A 104 7.10 3.14 -19.83
CA GLU A 104 5.66 3.29 -19.60
C GLU A 104 5.11 2.20 -18.68
N ASN A 105 5.55 0.96 -18.85
CA ASN A 105 5.17 -0.16 -17.99
C ASN A 105 5.64 0.01 -16.55
N LEU A 106 6.90 0.40 -16.35
CA LEU A 106 7.44 0.70 -15.01
C LEU A 106 6.67 1.86 -14.37
N GLN A 107 6.48 2.95 -15.11
CA GLN A 107 5.73 4.12 -14.66
C GLN A 107 4.32 3.74 -14.22
N THR A 108 3.60 2.96 -15.03
CA THR A 108 2.22 2.54 -14.75
C THR A 108 2.15 1.72 -13.46
N LYS A 109 3.05 0.73 -13.30
CA LYS A 109 3.10 -0.15 -12.12
C LYS A 109 3.45 0.60 -10.83
N LEU A 110 4.43 1.50 -10.89
CA LEU A 110 4.87 2.29 -9.74
C LEU A 110 3.78 3.27 -9.30
N ASN A 111 3.17 3.99 -10.25
CA ASN A 111 2.06 4.89 -9.96
C ASN A 111 0.85 4.14 -9.41
N PHE A 112 0.51 2.98 -9.99
CA PHE A 112 -0.61 2.16 -9.51
C PHE A 112 -0.38 1.75 -8.06
N THR A 113 0.81 1.22 -7.77
CA THR A 113 1.14 0.73 -6.43
C THR A 113 1.12 1.86 -5.40
N TYR A 114 1.67 3.03 -5.76
CA TYR A 114 1.67 4.19 -4.87
C TYR A 114 0.27 4.72 -4.58
N ASP A 115 -0.57 4.84 -5.62
CA ASP A 115 -1.95 5.30 -5.50
C ASP A 115 -2.76 4.39 -4.56
N VAL A 116 -2.67 3.07 -4.76
CA VAL A 116 -3.43 2.13 -3.91
C VAL A 116 -2.93 2.07 -2.46
N ILE A 117 -1.63 2.29 -2.21
CA ILE A 117 -1.09 2.39 -0.84
C ILE A 117 -1.61 3.68 -0.18
N PHE A 118 -1.65 4.79 -0.91
CA PHE A 118 -2.17 6.05 -0.40
C PHE A 118 -3.65 5.92 -0.01
N GLU A 119 -4.47 5.34 -0.89
CA GLU A 119 -5.89 5.09 -0.64
C GLU A 119 -6.11 4.12 0.54
N ALA A 120 -5.28 3.08 0.67
CA ALA A 120 -5.33 2.19 1.83
C ALA A 120 -4.91 2.88 3.14
N THR A 121 -4.00 3.83 3.06
CA THR A 121 -3.59 4.65 4.20
C THR A 121 -4.76 5.51 4.65
N ASP A 122 -5.45 6.18 3.72
CA ASP A 122 -6.63 6.98 4.02
C ASP A 122 -7.76 6.15 4.64
N PHE A 123 -7.96 4.92 4.17
CA PHE A 123 -8.89 3.97 4.80
C PHE A 123 -8.57 3.72 6.29
N ILE A 124 -7.32 3.41 6.61
CA ILE A 124 -6.88 3.11 7.98
C ILE A 124 -6.98 4.37 8.85
N LYS A 125 -6.52 5.52 8.36
CA LYS A 125 -6.63 6.81 9.06
C LYS A 125 -8.07 7.17 9.35
N ASN A 126 -8.98 6.98 8.40
CA ASN A 126 -10.42 7.20 8.63
C ASN A 126 -10.98 6.31 9.75
N LYS A 127 -10.50 5.06 9.89
CA LYS A 127 -10.92 4.21 11.02
C LYS A 127 -10.34 4.73 12.34
N ILE A 128 -9.06 5.13 12.37
CA ILE A 128 -8.44 5.74 13.56
C ILE A 128 -9.17 7.02 13.97
N ASP A 129 -9.47 7.90 13.03
CA ASP A 129 -10.14 9.18 13.25
C ASP A 129 -11.56 8.98 13.81
N ARG A 130 -12.29 7.97 13.33
CA ARG A 130 -13.59 7.57 13.91
C ARG A 130 -13.45 7.16 15.38
N PHE A 131 -12.39 6.47 15.78
CA PHE A 131 -12.13 6.17 17.20
C PHE A 131 -11.78 7.42 18.00
N LYS A 132 -11.05 8.38 17.41
CA LYS A 132 -10.70 9.66 18.03
C LYS A 132 -11.85 10.69 18.03
N ARG A 133 -13.01 10.34 17.48
CA ARG A 133 -14.18 11.23 17.28
C ARG A 133 -13.86 12.44 16.40
N ASP A 134 -12.89 12.31 15.50
CA ASP A 134 -12.63 13.29 14.48
C ASP A 134 -13.61 13.08 13.30
N SER A 135 -13.97 14.18 12.64
CA SER A 135 -14.95 14.22 11.54
C SER A 135 -14.30 14.24 10.16
N ILE A 136 -12.96 14.30 10.09
CA ILE A 136 -12.23 14.29 8.82
C ILE A 136 -12.40 12.92 8.16
N MET A 137 -13.01 12.91 6.97
CA MET A 137 -13.18 11.73 6.13
C MET A 137 -12.40 11.92 4.84
N ARG A 138 -11.27 11.21 4.71
CA ARG A 138 -10.47 11.18 3.49
C ARG A 138 -11.11 10.23 2.46
N PRO A 139 -11.02 10.52 1.15
CA PRO A 139 -11.47 9.57 0.14
C PRO A 139 -10.67 8.26 0.24
N SER A 140 -11.33 7.12 0.08
CA SER A 140 -10.69 5.80 0.02
C SER A 140 -11.43 4.93 -0.98
N VAL A 141 -10.74 4.20 -1.86
CA VAL A 141 -11.35 3.17 -2.74
C VAL A 141 -11.61 1.84 -2.04
N VAL A 142 -10.99 1.59 -0.87
CA VAL A 142 -11.20 0.35 -0.11
C VAL A 142 -12.66 0.25 0.31
N GLY A 143 -13.32 -0.86 -0.08
CA GLY A 143 -14.71 -1.15 0.23
C GLY A 143 -15.76 -0.45 -0.65
N LYS A 144 -15.36 0.42 -1.61
CA LYS A 144 -16.27 1.09 -2.56
C LYS A 144 -16.76 0.13 -3.64
#